data_AF-A0A932H0D4-F1
#
_entry.id   AF-A0A932H0D4-F1
#
_cell.length_a   1.000
_cell.length_b   1.000
_cell.length_c   1.000
_cell.angle_alpha   90.00
_cell.angle_beta   90.00
_cell.angle_gamma   90.00
#
_symmetry.space_group_name_H-M   'P 1'
#
loop_
_entity.id
_entity.type
_entity.pdbx_description
1 polymer ?
#
loop_
_entity_poly.entity_id
_entity_poly.type
_entity_poly.pdbx_seq_one_letter_code
_entity_poly.pdbx_strand_id
1 'polypeptide(L)' 'MSFRPNARYSPCGVSSCEAAHPAFAAKLDEARAAIFDYIELFYNRQRKHQALCYLGPVQFEQTRKIA' A
#
# COMPACT_ATOMS: atom_id res chain seq x y z
N MET A 1 -19.31 40.90 -20.94
CA MET A 1 -18.27 39.84 -20.90
C MET A 1 -18.95 38.52 -20.62
N SER A 2 -19.39 37.87 -21.69
CA SER A 2 -20.20 36.66 -21.66
C SER A 2 -19.27 35.46 -21.76
N PHE A 3 -18.88 34.89 -20.61
CA PHE A 3 -17.99 33.73 -20.57
C PHE A 3 -18.80 32.44 -20.82
N ARG A 4 -18.83 32.02 -22.08
CA ARG A 4 -18.88 30.61 -22.49
C ARG A 4 -17.94 30.51 -23.71
N PRO A 5 -17.20 29.42 -23.95
CA PRO A 5 -17.38 28.06 -23.40
C PRO A 5 -16.04 27.37 -23.01
N ASN A 6 -16.07 26.28 -22.24
CA ASN A 6 -15.40 25.07 -22.73
C ASN A 6 -15.96 23.79 -22.11
N ALA A 7 -16.19 22.83 -23.00
CA ALA A 7 -16.38 21.39 -22.82
C ALA A 7 -16.75 20.93 -21.40
N ARG A 8 -18.02 20.58 -21.13
CA ARG A 8 -18.43 19.16 -21.16
C ARG A 8 -17.20 18.25 -20.97
N TYR A 9 -16.94 17.87 -19.72
CA TYR A 9 -16.19 16.66 -19.45
C TYR A 9 -16.79 15.55 -20.32
N SER A 10 -16.08 15.20 -21.38
CA SER A 10 -16.41 14.07 -22.22
C SER A 10 -16.26 12.84 -21.33
N PRO A 11 -17.29 12.00 -21.15
CA PRO A 11 -17.08 10.68 -20.60
C PRO A 11 -16.45 9.86 -21.73
N CYS A 12 -15.19 10.16 -22.04
CA CYS A 12 -14.41 9.32 -22.95
C CYS A 12 -14.35 7.96 -22.29
N GLY A 13 -14.98 6.99 -22.95
CA GLY A 13 -15.23 5.67 -22.43
C GLY A 13 -13.95 5.05 -21.92
N VAL A 14 -14.08 4.34 -20.80
CA VAL A 14 -13.10 3.38 -20.32
C VAL A 14 -12.95 2.26 -21.36
N SER A 15 -12.19 2.53 -22.42
CA SER A 15 -11.80 1.55 -23.44
C SER A 15 -10.38 1.02 -23.23
N SER A 16 -9.71 1.38 -22.13
CA SER A 16 -8.51 0.69 -21.68
C SER A 16 -8.81 -0.16 -20.46
N CYS A 17 -9.82 -1.03 -20.59
CA CYS A 17 -9.74 -2.32 -19.93
C CYS A 17 -8.79 -3.16 -20.78
N GLU A 18 -7.48 -2.88 -20.71
CA GLU A 18 -6.49 -3.90 -21.02
C GLU A 18 -6.77 -5.02 -20.04
N ALA A 19 -7.43 -6.06 -20.52
CA ALA A 19 -7.59 -7.30 -19.78
C ALA A 19 -6.18 -7.75 -19.42
N ALA A 20 -5.77 -7.49 -18.17
CA ALA A 20 -4.53 -8.00 -17.64
C ALA A 20 -4.53 -9.50 -17.95
N HIS A 21 -3.58 -9.95 -18.76
CA HIS A 21 -3.49 -11.34 -19.17
C HIS A 21 -3.67 -12.22 -17.93
N PRO A 22 -4.54 -13.24 -17.93
CA PRO A 22 -4.86 -14.01 -16.73
C PRO A 22 -3.61 -14.64 -16.08
N ALA A 23 -2.59 -14.92 -16.89
CA ALA A 23 -1.28 -15.38 -16.43
C ALA A 23 -0.48 -14.32 -15.63
N PHE A 24 -0.70 -13.03 -15.89
CA PHE A 24 -0.06 -11.93 -15.15
C PHE A 24 -0.82 -11.60 -13.86
N ALA A 25 -2.15 -11.68 -13.87
CA ALA A 25 -2.97 -11.51 -12.66
C ALA A 25 -2.58 -12.54 -11.58
N ALA A 26 -2.43 -13.81 -11.94
CA ALA A 26 -1.98 -14.87 -11.03
C ALA A 26 -0.60 -14.55 -10.40
N LYS A 27 0.35 -14.07 -11.20
CA LYS A 27 1.70 -13.68 -10.70
C LYS A 27 1.67 -12.46 -9.79
N LEU A 28 0.75 -11.52 -10.04
CA LEU A 28 0.56 -10.36 -9.17
C LEU A 28 -0.04 -10.77 -7.82
N ASP A 29 -0.98 -11.71 -7.82
CA ASP A 29 -1.58 -12.20 -6.58
C ASP A 29 -0.57 -12.99 -5.74
N GLU A 30 0.26 -13.81 -6.36
CA GLU A 30 1.42 -14.45 -5.69
C GLU A 30 2.39 -13.41 -5.11
N ALA A 31 2.74 -12.38 -5.89
CA ALA A 31 3.63 -11.31 -5.41
C ALA A 31 3.02 -10.51 -4.25
N ARG A 32 1.71 -10.23 -4.31
CA ARG A 32 0.98 -9.57 -3.21
C ARG A 32 1.00 -10.40 -1.94
N ALA A 33 0.76 -11.71 -2.05
CA ALA A 33 0.81 -12.62 -0.91
C ALA A 33 2.22 -12.62 -0.28
N ALA A 34 3.27 -12.77 -1.09
CA ALA A 34 4.65 -12.74 -0.61
C ALA A 34 5.02 -11.40 0.08
N ILE A 35 4.52 -10.27 -0.45
CA ILE A 35 4.72 -8.95 0.18
C ILE A 35 3.96 -8.86 1.50
N PHE A 36 2.72 -9.36 1.56
CA PHE A 36 1.93 -9.39 2.80
C PHE A 36 2.64 -10.21 3.87
N ASP A 37 3.09 -11.42 3.54
CA ASP A 37 3.85 -12.29 4.44
C ASP A 37 5.11 -11.59 4.95
N TYR A 38 5.83 -10.90 4.07
CA TYR A 38 7.00 -10.11 4.47
C TYR A 38 6.65 -8.97 5.43
N ILE A 39 5.56 -8.24 5.17
CA ILE A 39 5.14 -7.11 6.00
C ILE A 39 4.73 -7.59 7.40
N GLU A 40 3.90 -8.63 7.48
CA GLU A 40 3.35 -9.13 8.74
C GLU A 40 4.39 -9.86 9.57
N LEU A 41 5.14 -10.78 8.95
CA LEU A 41 6.11 -11.59 9.67
C LEU A 41 7.40 -10.83 9.93
N PHE A 42 7.91 -9.99 9.04
CA PHE A 42 9.25 -9.43 9.22
C PHE A 42 9.24 -7.94 9.47
N TYR A 43 8.60 -7.17 8.60
CA TYR A 43 8.70 -5.72 8.64
C TYR A 43 8.08 -5.11 9.88
N ASN A 44 6.84 -5.49 10.23
CA ASN A 44 6.13 -4.90 11.36
C ASN A 44 6.80 -5.18 12.72
N ARG A 45 7.52 -6.31 12.87
CA ARG A 45 8.26 -6.63 14.10
C ARG A 45 9.53 -5.79 14.29
N GLN A 46 10.16 -5.37 13.19
CA GLN A 46 11.41 -4.59 13.22
C GLN A 46 11.19 -3.09 12.99
N ARG A 47 9.97 -2.68 12.64
CA ARG A 47 9.66 -1.28 12.32
C ARG A 47 9.89 -0.39 13.53
N LYS A 48 10.81 0.56 13.37
CA LYS A 48 11.07 1.61 14.34
C LYS A 48 10.00 2.69 14.21
N HIS A 49 9.33 3.00 15.29
CA HIS A 49 8.33 4.07 15.33
C HIS A 49 8.91 5.29 16.03
N GLN A 50 8.82 6.46 15.40
CA GLN A 50 9.29 7.72 16.01
C GLN A 50 8.61 7.99 17.35
N ALA A 51 7.31 7.66 17.47
CA ALA A 51 6.54 7.74 18.70
C ALA A 51 7.05 6.80 19.82
N LEU A 52 7.79 5.75 19.47
CA LEU A 52 8.43 4.82 20.41
C LEU A 52 9.93 5.12 20.59
N CYS A 53 10.36 6.37 20.35
CA CYS A 53 11.77 6.76 20.38
C CYS A 53 12.66 5.93 19.42
N TYR A 54 12.12 5.55 18.26
CA TYR A 54 12.77 4.68 17.27
C TYR A 54 13.06 3.25 17.76
N LEU A 55 12.32 2.78 18.75
CA LEU A 55 12.35 1.38 19.17
C LEU A 55 11.37 0.54 18.34
N GLY A 56 11.76 -0.70 18.08
CA GLY A 56 10.83 -1.71 17.56
C GLY A 56 9.85 -2.15 18.66
N PRO A 57 8.69 -2.72 18.30
CA PRO A 57 7.66 -3.13 19.26
C PRO A 57 8.19 -4.10 20.34
N VAL A 58 9.04 -5.06 19.96
CA VAL A 58 9.66 -6.01 20.91
C VAL A 58 10.59 -5.29 21.90
N GLN A 59 11.39 -4.35 21.41
CA GLN A 59 12.31 -3.57 22.25
C GLN A 59 11.53 -2.65 23.19
N PHE A 60 10.44 -2.04 22.71
CA PHE A 60 9.56 -1.20 23.51
C PHE A 60 8.90 -1.99 24.65
N GLU A 61 8.41 -3.20 24.38
CA GLU A 61 7.87 -4.07 25.44
C GLU A 61 8.92 -4.47 26.47
N GLN A 62 10.16 -4.77 26.04
CA GLN A 62 11.25 -5.09 26.95
C GLN A 62 11.58 -3.91 27.87
N THR A 63 11.73 -2.69 27.32
CA THR A 63 11.98 -1.49 28.11
C THR A 63 10.84 -1.21 29.10
N ARG A 64 9.57 -1.45 28.71
CA ARG A 64 8.42 -1.29 29.61
C ARG A 64 8.35 -2.33 30.73
N LYS A 65 8.81 -3.57 30.50
CA LYS A 65 8.80 -4.65 31.49
C LYS A 65 9.92 -4.52 32.54
N ILE A 66 10.90 -3.65 32.32
CA ILE A 66 12.05 -3.41 33.22
C ILE A 66 11.72 -2.37 34.33
N ALA A 67 10.46 -1.98 34.50
CA ALA A 67 10.02 -1.07 35.56
C ALA A 67 9.74 -1.78 36.89
#